data_AF-A0A2V8UQ63-F1
#
_entry.id   AF-A0A2V8UQ63-F1
#
_cell.length_a   1.000
_cell.length_b   1.000
_cell.length_c   1.000
_cell.angle_alpha   90.00
_cell.angle_beta   90.00
_cell.angle_gamma   90.00
#
_symmetry.space_group_name_H-M   'P 1'
#
loop_
_entity.id
_entity.type
_entity.pdbx_description
1 polymer ?
#
loop_
_entity_poly.entity_id
_entity_poly.type
_entity_poly.pdbx_seq_one_letter_code
_entity_poly.pdbx_strand_id
1 'polypeptide(L)'
;MTTEQQLREKLRKITALFEGAATAGERQAAAAAIERIRQALNAAVKTEPLPETKFSMADQWQRRLFSALCRRYGLEPYRYKGQRYTTVMVCAPRSFVDNTLWPEYLELQAALHSYLADATERIIREEVYRDADEAKERAG
;
A
#
# COMPACT_ATOMS: atom_id res chain seq x y z
N MET A 1 -2.06 -21.02 -8.81
CA MET A 1 -1.36 -19.79 -9.20
C MET A 1 -2.34 -18.65 -9.15
N THR A 2 -2.02 -17.60 -8.42
CA THR A 2 -2.81 -16.37 -8.40
C THR A 2 -2.63 -15.68 -9.76
N THR A 3 -3.69 -15.46 -10.51
CA THR A 3 -3.62 -14.69 -11.75
C THR A 3 -3.58 -13.19 -11.46
N GLU A 4 -3.11 -12.38 -12.41
CA GLU A 4 -3.15 -10.92 -12.26
C GLU A 4 -4.58 -10.42 -12.01
N GLN A 5 -5.59 -11.05 -12.62
CA GLN A 5 -6.99 -10.72 -12.39
C GLN A 5 -7.40 -11.00 -10.94
N GLN A 6 -7.04 -12.16 -10.39
CA GLN A 6 -7.32 -12.51 -9.00
C GLN A 6 -6.61 -11.57 -8.03
N LEU A 7 -5.37 -11.15 -8.33
CA LEU A 7 -4.69 -10.11 -7.56
C LEU A 7 -5.46 -8.79 -7.60
N ARG A 8 -5.85 -8.31 -8.79
CA ARG A 8 -6.62 -7.07 -8.95
C ARG A 8 -7.92 -7.09 -8.16
N GLU A 9 -8.62 -8.22 -8.14
CA GLU A 9 -9.83 -8.41 -7.33
C GLU A 9 -9.53 -8.41 -5.83
N LYS A 10 -8.45 -9.08 -5.39
CA LYS A 10 -8.00 -9.07 -3.99
C LYS A 10 -7.67 -7.65 -3.50
N LEU A 11 -6.94 -6.87 -4.29
CA LEU A 11 -6.61 -5.48 -3.96
C LEU A 11 -7.87 -4.62 -3.83
N ARG A 12 -8.87 -4.80 -4.71
CA ARG A 12 -10.16 -4.11 -4.61
C ARG A 12 -10.91 -4.48 -3.33
N LYS A 13 -10.90 -5.76 -2.94
CA LYS A 13 -11.55 -6.24 -1.71
C LYS A 13 -10.89 -5.67 -0.45
N ILE A 14 -9.56 -5.66 -0.38
CA ILE A 14 -8.80 -5.07 0.75
C ILE A 14 -9.25 -3.62 0.94
N THR A 15 -9.14 -2.84 -0.13
CA THR A 15 -9.57 -1.44 -0.14
C THR A 15 -11.04 -1.27 0.30
N ALA A 16 -11.97 -2.08 -0.21
CA ALA A 16 -13.39 -1.94 0.14
C ALA A 16 -13.64 -2.17 1.64
N LEU A 17 -12.84 -3.05 2.25
CA LEU A 17 -12.87 -3.35 3.68
C LEU A 17 -12.45 -2.13 4.52
N PHE A 18 -11.36 -1.46 4.13
CA PHE A 18 -10.89 -0.23 4.77
C PHE A 18 -11.81 0.96 4.53
N GLU A 19 -12.47 0.99 3.37
CA GLU A 19 -13.51 1.95 3.01
C GLU A 19 -14.82 1.79 3.85
N GLY A 20 -14.91 0.77 4.70
CA GLY A 20 -16.11 0.49 5.51
C GLY A 20 -17.28 -0.03 4.68
N ALA A 21 -17.04 -0.47 3.45
CA ALA A 21 -18.06 -1.03 2.56
C ALA A 21 -18.20 -2.54 2.80
N ALA A 22 -19.03 -2.92 3.78
CA ALA A 22 -19.35 -4.33 4.05
C ALA A 22 -20.30 -4.97 3.00
N THR A 23 -20.81 -4.22 2.02
CA THR A 23 -21.85 -4.70 1.08
C THR A 23 -21.47 -4.56 -0.38
N ALA A 24 -21.72 -5.63 -1.14
CA ALA A 24 -21.50 -5.73 -2.59
C ALA A 24 -22.46 -4.82 -3.37
N GLY A 25 -21.94 -3.68 -3.84
CA GLY A 25 -22.59 -2.78 -4.79
C GLY A 25 -21.51 -2.10 -5.63
N GLU A 26 -21.08 -2.75 -6.70
CA GLU A 26 -19.82 -2.41 -7.37
C GLU A 26 -19.86 -1.05 -8.08
N ARG A 27 -18.75 -0.31 -7.96
CA ARG A 27 -18.46 1.06 -8.45
C ARG A 27 -19.14 2.23 -7.75
N GLN A 28 -20.47 2.30 -7.64
CA GLN A 28 -21.11 3.44 -6.96
C GLN A 28 -20.81 3.46 -5.45
N ALA A 29 -20.65 2.29 -4.82
CA ALA A 29 -20.27 2.20 -3.42
C ALA A 29 -18.82 2.64 -3.16
N ALA A 30 -17.88 2.35 -4.06
CA ALA A 30 -16.46 2.68 -3.88
C ALA A 30 -16.21 4.19 -3.96
N ALA A 31 -16.82 4.88 -4.93
CA ALA A 31 -16.73 6.35 -5.01
C ALA A 31 -17.36 7.01 -3.77
N ALA A 32 -18.53 6.54 -3.34
CA ALA A 32 -19.19 7.04 -2.13
C ALA A 32 -18.39 6.72 -0.86
N ALA A 33 -17.69 5.59 -0.80
CA ALA A 33 -16.93 5.19 0.38
C ALA A 33 -15.59 5.94 0.50
N ILE A 34 -14.90 6.20 -0.61
CA ILE A 34 -13.74 7.10 -0.63
C ILE A 34 -14.14 8.49 -0.15
N GLU A 35 -15.29 9.02 -0.61
CA GLU A 35 -15.77 10.32 -0.15
C GLU A 35 -16.12 10.32 1.34
N ARG A 36 -16.68 9.23 1.89
CA ARG A 36 -16.90 9.11 3.35
C ARG A 36 -15.59 9.15 4.12
N ILE A 37 -14.56 8.44 3.68
CA ILE A 37 -13.26 8.50 4.36
C ILE A 37 -12.63 9.88 4.22
N ARG A 38 -12.72 10.52 3.04
CA ARG A 38 -12.25 11.91 2.87
C ARG A 38 -12.99 12.86 3.81
N GLN A 39 -14.29 12.68 3.99
CA GLN A 39 -15.08 13.47 4.94
C GLN A 39 -14.65 13.21 6.40
N ALA A 40 -14.43 11.95 6.78
CA ALA A 40 -13.93 11.58 8.10
C ALA A 40 -12.52 12.15 8.35
N LEU A 41 -11.63 12.07 7.37
CA LEU A 41 -10.31 12.68 7.39
C LEU A 41 -10.41 14.20 7.51
N ASN A 42 -11.26 14.86 6.73
CA ASN A 42 -11.48 16.30 6.80
C ASN A 42 -12.06 16.74 8.15
N ALA A 43 -12.90 15.91 8.78
CA ALA A 43 -13.41 16.17 10.13
C ALA A 43 -12.31 16.01 11.19
N ALA A 44 -11.49 14.96 11.09
CA ALA A 44 -10.33 14.75 11.95
C ALA A 44 -9.29 15.87 11.80
N VAL A 45 -9.02 16.32 10.57
CA VAL A 45 -8.13 17.46 10.27
C VAL A 45 -8.54 18.76 10.99
N LYS A 46 -9.83 18.95 11.26
CA LYS A 46 -10.33 20.15 11.96
C LYS A 46 -10.19 20.06 13.49
N THR A 47 -10.02 18.86 14.03
CA THR A 47 -10.10 18.59 15.48
C THR A 47 -8.77 18.08 16.06
N GLU A 48 -7.95 17.45 15.22
CA GLU A 48 -6.67 16.85 15.59
C GLU A 48 -5.49 17.64 15.00
N PRO A 49 -4.32 17.60 15.66
CA PRO A 49 -3.09 18.10 15.05
C PRO A 49 -2.74 17.29 13.81
N LEU A 50 -2.11 17.94 12.83
CA LEU A 50 -1.61 17.35 11.59
C LEU A 50 -0.09 17.21 11.63
N PRO A 51 0.48 16.29 12.43
CA PRO A 51 1.92 16.12 12.47
C PRO A 51 2.43 15.60 11.13
N GLU A 52 3.61 16.08 10.75
CA GLU A 52 4.36 15.48 9.65
C GLU A 52 4.87 14.10 10.09
N THR A 53 4.49 13.06 9.35
CA THR A 53 4.94 11.69 9.61
C THR A 53 5.87 11.25 8.49
N LYS A 54 7.06 10.78 8.89
CA LYS A 54 8.07 10.24 7.98
C LYS A 54 7.92 8.73 7.87
N PHE A 55 7.74 8.24 6.65
CA PHE A 55 7.77 6.82 6.33
C PHE A 55 9.02 6.48 5.50
N SER A 56 9.70 5.39 5.86
CA SER A 56 10.85 4.87 5.12
C SER A 56 10.46 3.57 4.43
N MET A 57 10.45 3.57 3.09
CA MET A 57 10.05 2.41 2.29
C MET A 57 11.26 1.53 1.99
N ALA A 58 11.04 0.23 1.82
CA ALA A 58 12.12 -0.69 1.48
C ALA A 58 12.62 -0.50 0.05
N ASP A 59 11.74 -0.16 -0.90
CA ASP A 59 12.10 0.00 -2.31
C ASP A 59 11.26 1.06 -3.05
N GLN A 60 11.57 1.25 -4.34
CA GLN A 60 10.90 2.24 -5.19
C GLN A 60 9.43 1.91 -5.48
N TRP A 61 9.04 0.64 -5.48
CA TRP A 61 7.70 0.15 -5.79
C TRP A 61 6.78 0.29 -4.58
N GLN A 62 7.26 -0.09 -3.40
CA GLN A 62 6.59 0.15 -2.12
C GLN A 62 6.33 1.63 -1.90
N ARG A 63 7.31 2.49 -2.19
CA ARG A 63 7.13 3.94 -2.19
C ARG A 63 6.05 4.41 -3.17
N ARG A 64 6.01 3.86 -4.38
CA ARG A 64 4.97 4.20 -5.36
C ARG A 64 3.59 3.75 -4.90
N LEU A 65 3.48 2.56 -4.33
CA LEU A 65 2.24 2.02 -3.76
C LEU A 65 1.73 2.93 -2.63
N PHE A 66 2.58 3.23 -1.64
CA PHE A 66 2.22 4.10 -0.53
C PHE A 66 1.82 5.50 -1.00
N SER A 67 2.60 6.10 -1.93
CA SER A 67 2.27 7.41 -2.48
C SER A 67 0.94 7.42 -3.25
N ALA A 68 0.60 6.33 -3.94
CA ALA A 68 -0.68 6.20 -4.64
C ALA A 68 -1.84 6.10 -3.63
N LEU A 69 -1.65 5.36 -2.54
CA LEU A 69 -2.63 5.26 -1.46
C LEU A 69 -2.87 6.61 -0.77
N CYS A 70 -1.81 7.36 -0.45
CA CYS A 70 -1.95 8.71 0.11
C CYS A 70 -2.79 9.60 -0.82
N ARG A 71 -2.46 9.64 -2.12
CA ARG A 71 -3.21 10.45 -3.11
C ARG A 71 -4.66 10.01 -3.24
N ARG A 72 -4.93 8.71 -3.12
CA ARG A 72 -6.30 8.18 -3.13
C ARG A 72 -7.13 8.80 -2.01
N TYR A 73 -6.57 8.89 -0.81
CA TYR A 73 -7.19 9.53 0.35
C TYR A 73 -7.21 11.06 0.30
N GLY A 74 -6.65 11.67 -0.74
CA GLY A 74 -6.55 13.14 -0.84
C GLY A 74 -5.39 13.72 -0.02
N LEU A 75 -4.50 12.88 0.49
CA LEU A 75 -3.27 13.32 1.16
C LEU A 75 -2.20 13.63 0.12
N GLU A 76 -1.38 14.64 0.41
CA GLU A 76 -0.25 15.03 -0.43
C GLU A 76 1.05 14.39 0.10
N PRO A 77 1.59 13.33 -0.55
CA PRO A 77 2.89 12.80 -0.18
C PRO A 77 4.00 13.68 -0.76
N TYR A 78 4.94 14.11 0.07
CA TYR A 78 6.09 14.92 -0.32
C TYR A 78 7.40 14.38 0.28
N ARG A 79 8.52 15.06 -0.01
CA ARG A 79 9.80 14.82 0.65
C ARG A 79 10.61 16.11 0.72
N TYR A 80 11.51 16.19 1.67
CA TYR A 80 12.48 17.28 1.75
C TYR A 80 13.72 17.03 0.90
N LYS A 81 14.40 18.12 0.53
CA LYS A 81 15.71 18.05 -0.11
C LYS A 81 16.69 17.28 0.78
N GLY A 82 17.44 16.35 0.20
CA GLY A 82 18.42 15.51 0.91
C GLY A 82 17.85 14.24 1.54
N GLN A 83 16.52 14.04 1.57
CA GLN A 83 15.95 12.77 2.00
C GLN A 83 16.19 11.67 0.95
N ARG A 84 16.33 10.42 1.42
CA ARG A 84 16.47 9.24 0.55
C ARG A 84 15.27 9.13 -0.38
N TYR A 85 15.48 8.60 -1.59
CA TYR A 85 14.40 8.50 -2.59
C TYR A 85 13.21 7.66 -2.09
N THR A 86 13.45 6.68 -1.21
CA THR A 86 12.44 5.82 -0.56
C THR A 86 11.68 6.48 0.61
N THR A 87 11.98 7.74 0.94
CA THR A 87 11.29 8.45 2.02
C THR A 87 10.01 9.10 1.51
N VAL A 88 8.93 8.99 2.27
CA VAL A 88 7.65 9.68 2.03
C VAL A 88 7.25 10.42 3.30
N MET A 89 7.00 11.73 3.18
CA MET A 89 6.42 12.57 4.23
C MET A 89 4.94 12.77 3.94
N VAL A 90 4.11 12.70 4.98
CA VAL A 90 2.66 12.94 4.90
C VAL A 90 2.20 13.70 6.13
N CYS A 91 1.39 14.74 5.95
CA CYS A 91 0.68 15.42 7.02
C CYS A 91 -0.72 14.81 7.16
N ALA A 92 -0.97 14.10 8.25
CA ALA A 92 -2.27 13.50 8.53
C ALA A 92 -2.48 13.32 10.04
N PRO A 93 -3.73 13.26 10.52
CA PRO A 93 -4.02 12.91 11.91
C PRO A 93 -3.43 11.53 12.25
N ARG A 94 -2.82 11.38 13.44
CA ARG A 94 -2.22 10.10 13.86
C ARG A 94 -3.25 8.98 13.91
N SER A 95 -4.46 9.29 14.38
CA SER A 95 -5.58 8.35 14.42
C SER A 95 -5.87 7.75 13.04
N PHE A 96 -5.85 8.56 11.98
CA PHE A 96 -6.06 8.10 10.61
C PHE A 96 -4.90 7.26 10.08
N VAL A 97 -3.67 7.68 10.39
CA VAL A 97 -2.46 6.95 9.99
C VAL A 97 -2.47 5.54 10.58
N ASP A 98 -2.68 5.43 11.89
CA ASP A 98 -2.52 4.18 12.63
C ASP A 98 -3.68 3.21 12.38
N ASN A 99 -4.92 3.72 12.22
CA ASN A 99 -6.11 2.87 12.11
C ASN A 99 -6.55 2.59 10.67
N THR A 100 -6.06 3.34 9.68
CA THR A 100 -6.55 3.20 8.29
C THR A 100 -5.41 3.18 7.29
N LEU A 101 -4.62 4.26 7.19
CA LEU A 101 -3.64 4.40 6.11
C LEU A 101 -2.54 3.32 6.16
N TRP A 102 -1.94 3.12 7.33
CA TRP A 102 -0.82 2.20 7.48
C TRP A 102 -1.28 0.74 7.43
N PRO A 103 -2.35 0.31 8.12
CA PRO A 103 -2.85 -1.06 7.98
C PRO A 103 -3.28 -1.42 6.55
N GLU A 104 -3.97 -0.53 5.83
CA GLU A 104 -4.34 -0.82 4.43
C GLU A 104 -3.10 -0.97 3.54
N TYR A 105 -2.10 -0.10 3.73
CA TYR A 105 -0.83 -0.22 3.02
C TYR A 105 -0.19 -1.60 3.23
N LEU A 106 -0.13 -2.09 4.47
CA LEU A 106 0.46 -3.39 4.78
C LEU A 106 -0.27 -4.54 4.08
N GLU A 107 -1.60 -4.53 4.08
CA GLU A 107 -2.42 -5.54 3.40
C GLU A 107 -2.22 -5.51 1.87
N LEU A 108 -2.21 -4.30 1.28
CA LEU A 108 -1.93 -4.12 -0.15
C LEU A 108 -0.51 -4.57 -0.51
N GLN A 109 0.48 -4.21 0.31
CA GLN A 109 1.87 -4.57 0.11
C GLN A 109 2.07 -6.08 0.20
N ALA A 110 1.49 -6.74 1.20
CA ALA A 110 1.58 -8.19 1.37
C ALA A 110 0.95 -8.94 0.19
N ALA A 111 -0.24 -8.51 -0.26
CA ALA A 111 -0.91 -9.12 -1.41
C ALA A 111 -0.10 -8.96 -2.71
N LEU A 112 0.47 -7.79 -2.95
CA LEU A 112 1.29 -7.52 -4.13
C LEU A 112 2.62 -8.28 -4.06
N HIS A 113 3.27 -8.29 -2.88
CA HIS A 113 4.53 -8.97 -2.67
C HIS A 113 4.41 -10.48 -2.91
N SER A 114 3.38 -11.13 -2.36
CA SER A 114 3.14 -12.55 -2.58
C SER A 114 2.97 -12.90 -4.06
N TYR A 115 2.16 -12.13 -4.81
CA TYR A 115 2.00 -12.36 -6.24
C TYR A 115 3.31 -12.18 -7.02
N LEU A 116 4.07 -11.13 -6.71
CA LEU A 116 5.32 -10.84 -7.41
C LEU A 116 6.39 -11.88 -7.07
N ALA A 117 6.49 -12.31 -5.81
CA ALA A 117 7.42 -13.36 -5.40
C ALA A 117 7.15 -14.67 -6.15
N ASP A 118 5.89 -15.13 -6.17
CA ASP A 118 5.49 -16.35 -6.89
C ASP A 118 5.79 -16.24 -8.40
N ALA A 119 5.49 -15.08 -8.99
CA ALA A 119 5.72 -14.85 -10.42
C ALA A 119 7.21 -14.80 -10.76
N THR A 120 8.02 -14.13 -9.92
CA THR A 120 9.47 -14.02 -10.09
C THR A 120 10.15 -15.37 -9.91
N GLU A 121 9.83 -16.12 -8.87
CA GLU A 121 10.41 -17.45 -8.63
C GLU A 121 10.14 -18.38 -9.81
N ARG A 122 8.91 -18.39 -10.31
CA ARG A 122 8.55 -19.19 -11.48
C ARG A 122 9.39 -18.82 -12.72
N ILE A 123 9.46 -17.53 -13.06
CA ILE A 123 10.23 -17.07 -14.24
C ILE A 123 11.70 -17.46 -14.09
N ILE A 124 12.29 -17.32 -12.90
CA ILE A 124 13.68 -17.73 -12.66
C ILE A 124 13.84 -19.23 -12.89
N ARG A 125 12.98 -20.06 -12.28
CA ARG A 125 13.09 -21.53 -12.38
C ARG A 125 12.83 -22.08 -13.79
N GLU A 126 11.91 -21.46 -14.54
CA GLU A 126 11.50 -21.91 -15.87
C GLU A 126 12.42 -21.38 -16.98
N GLU A 127 12.82 -20.09 -16.92
CA GLU A 127 13.47 -19.40 -18.04
C GLU A 127 14.97 -19.14 -17.81
N VAL A 128 15.42 -19.05 -16.56
CA VAL A 128 16.84 -18.77 -16.24
C VAL A 128 17.56 -20.06 -15.90
N TYR A 129 17.20 -20.68 -14.78
CA TYR A 129 17.77 -21.93 -14.34
C TYR A 129 16.93 -22.58 -13.23
N ARG A 130 16.78 -23.90 -13.27
CA ARG A 130 15.92 -24.64 -12.32
C ARG A 130 16.37 -24.53 -10.87
N ASP A 131 17.68 -24.51 -10.65
CA ASP A 131 18.26 -24.29 -9.33
C ASP A 131 18.28 -22.78 -9.05
N ALA A 132 17.28 -22.36 -8.27
CA ALA A 132 17.08 -21.00 -7.81
C ALA A 132 17.13 -20.95 -6.27
N ASP A 133 17.78 -21.94 -5.65
CA ASP A 133 17.84 -22.05 -4.21
C ASP A 133 18.83 -21.02 -3.63
N GLU A 134 18.61 -20.65 -2.36
CA GLU A 134 19.39 -19.61 -1.71
C GLU A 134 20.88 -19.96 -1.62
N ALA A 135 21.74 -18.93 -1.68
CA ALA A 135 23.18 -19.14 -1.64
C ALA A 135 23.62 -19.77 -0.31
N LYS A 136 24.57 -20.73 -0.39
CA LYS A 136 25.15 -21.35 0.82
C LYS A 136 25.95 -20.31 1.59
N GLU A 137 25.58 -20.11 2.85
CA GLU A 137 26.37 -19.32 3.79
C GLU A 137 27.73 -20.02 4.06
N ARG A 138 28.82 -19.25 4.04
CA ARG A 138 30.17 -19.73 4.38
C ARG A 138 30.79 -18.78 5.40
N ALA A 139 31.39 -19.33 6.45
CA ALA A 139 32.22 -18.57 7.37
C ALA A 139 33.52 -18.14 6.65
N GLY A 140 33.92 -16.88 6.83
CA GLY A 140 35.13 -16.28 6.27
C GLY A 140 36.36 -16.42 7.16
#